data_AF-A0A7Y7HTM9-F1
#
_entry.id   AF-A0A7Y7HTM9-F1
#
_cell.length_a   1.000
_cell.length_b   1.000
_cell.length_c   1.000
_cell.angle_alpha   90.00
_cell.angle_beta   90.00
_cell.angle_gamma   90.00
#
_symmetry.space_group_name_H-M   'P 1'
#
loop_
_entity.id
_entity.type
_entity.pdbx_description
1 polymer ?
#
loop_
_entity_poly.entity_id
_entity_poly.type
_entity_poly.pdbx_seq_one_letter_code
_entity_poly.pdbx_strand_id
1 'polypeptide(L)'
;MRARLALAGALLAGVCCVAAAQSVPTTFGTIIGNGLLCRDHTDNIYYYNYLVKHFGNWYKHEGGAYWFRTAGASLWGTEVSEVMVSDDTSTFIFVGAVAEATPENLEKAIIQQVGTHYTVIDTSAYPVREAKPASRIVYFDTKSKIYCAKYKPLPPVQPPPVRQRLK
;
A
#
# COMPACT_ATOMS: atom_id res chain seq x y z
N MET A 1 -65.82 31.72 0.40
CA MET A 1 -66.19 31.28 1.77
C MET A 1 -65.72 29.85 1.96
N ARG A 2 -64.98 29.59 3.05
CA ARG A 2 -64.87 28.35 3.87
C ARG A 2 -64.92 26.99 3.13
N ALA A 3 -63.92 26.11 3.11
CA ALA A 3 -62.96 25.57 4.11
C ALA A 3 -63.16 24.05 4.23
N ARG A 4 -62.05 23.37 4.55
CA ARG A 4 -61.85 21.98 5.06
C ARG A 4 -61.60 20.89 4.01
N LEU A 5 -60.79 19.86 4.24
CA LEU A 5 -59.58 19.54 5.05
C LEU A 5 -59.37 18.02 4.81
N ALA A 6 -58.13 17.55 4.64
CA ALA A 6 -57.56 16.27 5.11
C ALA A 6 -56.46 15.77 4.14
N LEU A 7 -55.18 15.86 4.51
CA LEU A 7 -54.39 14.84 5.23
C LEU A 7 -53.86 13.72 4.33
N ALA A 8 -52.57 13.77 3.99
CA ALA A 8 -51.74 12.59 3.73
C ALA A 8 -50.26 12.97 3.90
N GLY A 9 -49.73 12.76 5.10
CA GLY A 9 -48.29 12.72 5.33
C GLY A 9 -47.73 11.38 4.84
N ALA A 10 -46.64 11.41 4.09
CA ALA A 10 -45.84 10.23 3.76
C ALA A 10 -44.38 10.51 4.12
N LEU A 11 -43.82 9.56 4.86
CA LEU A 11 -42.56 9.62 5.58
C LEU A 11 -41.34 9.68 4.63
N LEU A 12 -40.48 10.67 4.85
CA LEU A 12 -39.10 10.67 4.38
C LEU A 12 -38.27 9.75 5.29
N ALA A 13 -38.22 8.46 4.96
CA ALA A 13 -37.27 7.53 5.54
C ALA A 13 -35.86 7.82 4.97
N GLY A 14 -35.14 8.74 5.62
CA GLY A 14 -33.73 8.98 5.34
C GLY A 14 -32.90 7.78 5.77
N VAL A 15 -32.50 6.95 4.80
CA VAL A 15 -31.48 5.92 4.97
C VAL A 15 -30.16 6.64 5.26
N CYS A 16 -29.85 6.81 6.55
CA CYS A 16 -28.53 7.21 6.98
C CYS A 16 -27.59 6.03 6.73
N CYS A 17 -26.88 6.06 5.60
CA CYS A 17 -25.69 5.24 5.40
C CYS A 17 -24.67 5.67 6.46
N VAL A 18 -24.67 4.98 7.59
CA VAL A 18 -23.62 5.11 8.60
C VAL A 18 -22.36 4.56 7.94
N ALA A 19 -21.50 5.44 7.43
CA ALA A 19 -20.17 5.06 7.01
C ALA A 19 -19.49 4.50 8.27
N ALA A 20 -19.33 3.17 8.33
CA ALA A 20 -18.60 2.53 9.39
C ALA A 20 -17.19 3.10 9.37
N ALA A 21 -16.86 3.92 10.37
CA ALA A 21 -15.49 4.35 10.60
C ALA A 21 -14.68 3.08 10.86
N GLN A 22 -13.98 2.58 9.83
CA GLN A 22 -13.10 1.43 9.99
C GLN A 22 -11.93 1.89 10.86
N SER A 23 -11.92 1.45 12.12
CA SER A 23 -10.81 1.69 13.02
C SER A 23 -9.56 1.04 12.45
N VAL A 24 -8.51 1.83 12.26
CA VAL A 24 -7.22 1.32 11.80
C VAL A 24 -6.73 0.24 12.79
N PRO A 25 -6.39 -0.97 12.31
CA PRO A 25 -5.93 -2.03 13.19
C PRO A 25 -4.63 -1.61 13.90
N THR A 26 -4.51 -1.93 15.19
CA THR A 26 -3.29 -1.65 15.99
C THR A 26 -2.04 -2.36 15.42
N THR A 27 -2.23 -3.40 14.61
CA THR A 27 -1.17 -4.12 13.92
C THR A 27 -0.70 -3.46 12.63
N PHE A 28 -1.30 -2.34 12.20
CA PHE A 28 -0.97 -1.68 10.93
C PHE A 28 0.51 -1.30 10.85
N GLY A 29 1.03 -0.67 11.92
CA GLY A 29 2.45 -0.32 12.04
C GLY A 29 3.37 -1.53 11.96
N THR A 30 2.99 -2.62 12.63
CA THR A 30 3.79 -3.86 12.64
C THR A 30 3.78 -4.57 11.29
N ILE A 31 2.62 -4.67 10.63
CA ILE A 31 2.48 -5.47 9.40
C ILE A 31 2.89 -4.65 8.17
N ILE A 32 2.24 -3.50 7.95
CA ILE A 32 2.52 -2.68 6.78
C ILE A 32 3.86 -1.98 6.95
N GLY A 33 4.16 -1.43 8.13
CA GLY A 33 5.45 -0.79 8.38
C GLY A 33 6.64 -1.72 8.16
N ASN A 34 6.62 -2.94 8.71
CA ASN A 34 7.73 -3.89 8.46
C ASN A 34 7.77 -4.36 7.00
N GLY A 35 6.61 -4.54 6.35
CA GLY A 35 6.56 -4.86 4.92
C GLY A 35 7.23 -3.79 4.05
N LEU A 36 6.93 -2.51 4.28
CA LEU A 36 7.52 -1.38 3.57
C LEU A 36 9.03 -1.25 3.78
N LEU A 37 9.52 -1.65 4.96
CA LEU A 37 10.95 -1.70 5.27
C LEU A 37 11.64 -2.97 4.76
N CYS A 38 10.92 -3.85 4.06
CA CYS A 38 11.39 -5.18 3.63
C CYS A 38 11.89 -6.07 4.79
N ARG A 39 11.31 -5.94 5.98
CA ARG A 39 11.68 -6.69 7.20
C ARG A 39 10.73 -7.87 7.49
N ASP A 40 9.74 -8.08 6.64
CA ASP A 40 8.66 -9.05 6.86
C ASP A 40 8.37 -9.89 5.59
N HIS A 41 7.22 -10.55 5.56
CA HIS A 41 6.67 -11.32 4.46
C HIS A 41 6.95 -10.70 3.08
N THR A 42 7.26 -11.56 2.12
CA THR A 42 7.53 -11.12 0.74
C THR A 42 6.36 -11.37 -0.19
N ASP A 43 5.30 -12.00 0.28
CA ASP A 43 4.15 -12.42 -0.53
C ASP A 43 3.10 -11.30 -0.59
N ASN A 44 2.65 -10.95 -1.79
CA ASN A 44 1.61 -9.96 -2.00
C ASN A 44 0.26 -10.41 -1.45
N ILE A 45 -0.06 -11.71 -1.49
CA ILE A 45 -1.37 -12.19 -1.01
C ILE A 45 -1.56 -11.96 0.49
N TYR A 46 -0.45 -12.00 1.25
CA TYR A 46 -0.45 -11.72 2.69
C TYR A 46 -0.94 -10.28 2.96
N TYR A 47 -0.34 -9.31 2.28
CA TYR A 47 -0.72 -7.89 2.42
C TYR A 47 -2.10 -7.60 1.84
N TYR A 48 -2.45 -8.22 0.71
CA TYR A 48 -3.78 -8.09 0.10
C TYR A 48 -4.87 -8.54 1.06
N ASN A 49 -4.75 -9.75 1.63
CA ASN A 49 -5.74 -10.28 2.56
C ASN A 49 -5.86 -9.42 3.83
N TYR A 50 -4.73 -8.91 4.33
CA TYR A 50 -4.71 -7.99 5.47
C TYR A 50 -5.50 -6.71 5.17
N LEU A 51 -5.23 -6.08 4.02
CA LEU A 51 -5.88 -4.83 3.65
C LEU A 51 -7.37 -5.02 3.37
N VAL A 52 -7.76 -6.07 2.65
CA VAL A 52 -9.18 -6.41 2.42
C VAL A 52 -9.92 -6.60 3.74
N LYS A 53 -9.32 -7.31 4.70
CA LYS A 53 -9.93 -7.58 6.00
C LYS A 53 -10.18 -6.30 6.82
N HIS A 54 -9.27 -5.31 6.75
CA HIS A 54 -9.28 -4.17 7.66
C HIS A 54 -9.75 -2.85 7.03
N PHE A 55 -9.54 -2.68 5.72
CA PHE A 55 -9.86 -1.45 4.98
C PHE A 55 -10.89 -1.67 3.87
N GLY A 56 -11.42 -2.90 3.76
CA GLY A 56 -12.37 -3.26 2.71
C GLY A 56 -11.71 -3.42 1.35
N ASN A 57 -12.53 -3.46 0.30
CA ASN A 57 -12.03 -3.73 -1.03
C ASN A 57 -11.16 -2.57 -1.56
N TRP A 58 -10.21 -2.90 -2.42
CA TRP A 58 -9.41 -1.89 -3.11
C TRP A 58 -10.32 -0.95 -3.91
N TYR A 59 -9.90 0.32 -4.02
CA TYR A 59 -10.69 1.36 -4.69
C TYR A 59 -10.18 1.64 -6.11
N LYS A 60 -8.95 1.21 -6.42
CA LYS A 60 -8.32 1.36 -7.72
C LYS A 60 -7.40 0.17 -8.03
N HIS A 61 -7.30 -0.20 -9.30
CA HIS A 61 -6.39 -1.21 -9.81
C HIS A 61 -5.59 -0.62 -10.98
N GLU A 62 -4.31 -0.31 -10.74
CA GLU A 62 -3.47 0.45 -11.67
C GLU A 62 -2.00 0.14 -11.41
N GLY A 63 -1.20 0.04 -12.48
CA GLY A 63 0.25 -0.14 -12.38
C GLY A 63 0.65 -1.53 -11.86
N GLY A 64 -0.19 -2.55 -12.11
CA GLY A 64 0.01 -3.90 -11.59
C GLY A 64 -0.16 -4.00 -10.07
N ALA A 65 -1.05 -3.18 -9.50
CA ALA A 65 -1.35 -3.20 -8.07
C ALA A 65 -2.80 -2.86 -7.73
N TYR A 66 -3.27 -3.45 -6.64
CA TYR A 66 -4.48 -3.07 -5.95
C TYR A 66 -4.18 -1.94 -4.95
N TRP A 67 -4.97 -0.87 -4.99
CA TRP A 67 -4.82 0.32 -4.16
C TRP A 67 -5.94 0.40 -3.13
N PHE A 68 -5.56 0.57 -1.87
CA PHE A 68 -6.45 0.63 -0.71
C PHE A 68 -6.36 2.02 -0.08
N ARG A 69 -7.52 2.59 0.28
CA ARG A 69 -7.55 3.80 1.10
C ARG A 69 -7.33 3.41 2.55
N THR A 70 -6.44 4.11 3.23
CA THR A 70 -6.08 3.83 4.63
C THR A 70 -6.37 5.03 5.51
N ALA A 71 -7.60 5.54 5.45
CA ALA A 71 -8.02 6.72 6.19
C ALA A 71 -7.73 6.58 7.70
N GLY A 72 -7.08 7.59 8.27
CA GLY A 72 -6.68 7.62 9.68
C GLY A 72 -5.47 6.74 10.02
N ALA A 73 -4.86 6.07 9.04
CA ALA A 73 -3.67 5.26 9.29
C ALA A 73 -2.41 6.14 9.31
N SER A 74 -1.47 5.77 10.16
CA SER A 74 -0.17 6.43 10.22
C SER A 74 0.94 5.42 10.41
N LEU A 75 2.11 5.74 9.84
CA LEU A 75 3.37 5.03 10.04
C LEU A 75 4.43 6.04 10.41
N TRP A 76 5.17 5.73 11.47
CA TRP A 76 6.25 6.58 11.97
C TRP A 76 5.81 8.02 12.29
N GLY A 77 4.56 8.21 12.71
CA GLY A 77 3.99 9.54 12.98
C GLY A 77 3.58 10.32 11.73
N THR A 78 3.66 9.71 10.55
CA THR A 78 3.25 10.29 9.27
C THR A 78 1.96 9.61 8.79
N GLU A 79 1.00 10.41 8.33
CA GLU A 79 -0.23 9.87 7.74
C GLU A 79 0.08 9.07 6.47
N VAL A 80 -0.60 7.92 6.33
CA VAL A 80 -0.52 7.07 5.14
C VAL A 80 -1.91 7.02 4.52
N SER A 81 -2.09 7.72 3.41
CA SER A 81 -3.39 7.84 2.75
C SER A 81 -3.74 6.61 1.93
N GLU A 82 -2.73 5.93 1.39
CA GLU A 82 -2.93 4.78 0.52
C GLU A 82 -1.87 3.70 0.74
N VAL A 83 -2.30 2.44 0.60
CA VAL A 83 -1.40 1.28 0.49
C VAL A 83 -1.68 0.57 -0.83
N MET A 84 -0.62 0.18 -1.52
CA MET A 84 -0.68 -0.53 -2.80
C MET A 84 0.04 -1.87 -2.68
N VAL A 85 -0.58 -2.92 -3.25
CA VAL A 85 -0.03 -4.28 -3.22
C VAL A 85 -0.04 -4.83 -4.63
N SER A 86 1.09 -5.39 -5.07
CA SER A 86 1.23 -5.92 -6.43
C SER A 86 0.21 -7.01 -6.74
N ASP A 87 -0.21 -7.10 -7.99
CA ASP A 87 -1.02 -8.20 -8.51
C ASP A 87 -0.18 -9.20 -9.33
N ASP A 88 -0.86 -10.09 -10.06
CA ASP A 88 -0.22 -11.09 -10.92
C ASP A 88 0.36 -10.52 -12.22
N THR A 89 -0.05 -9.32 -12.63
CA THR A 89 0.43 -8.64 -13.85
C THR A 89 1.77 -7.92 -13.64
N SER A 90 2.10 -7.54 -12.41
CA SER A 90 3.40 -6.96 -12.06
C SER A 90 4.54 -7.97 -12.21
N THR A 91 5.71 -7.53 -12.70
CA THR A 91 6.96 -8.33 -12.68
C THR A 91 7.61 -8.40 -11.29
N PHE A 92 7.13 -7.58 -10.37
CA PHE A 92 7.57 -7.51 -8.99
C PHE A 92 6.49 -8.01 -8.03
N ILE A 93 6.91 -8.60 -6.91
CA ILE A 93 6.09 -8.73 -5.71
C ILE A 93 6.43 -7.53 -4.81
N PHE A 94 5.43 -6.72 -4.48
CA PHE A 94 5.65 -5.54 -3.66
C PHE A 94 4.47 -5.17 -2.76
N VAL A 95 4.82 -4.44 -1.70
CA VAL A 95 3.93 -3.59 -0.91
C VAL A 95 4.49 -2.17 -0.93
N GLY A 96 3.62 -1.19 -1.13
CA GLY A 96 3.95 0.22 -1.14
C GLY A 96 2.91 1.05 -0.41
N ALA A 97 3.28 2.27 -0.04
CA ALA A 97 2.38 3.20 0.63
C ALA A 97 2.66 4.64 0.18
N VAL A 98 1.60 5.44 0.10
CA VAL A 98 1.68 6.90 -0.07
C VAL A 98 1.67 7.52 1.32
N ALA A 99 2.76 8.19 1.68
CA ALA A 99 2.87 8.92 2.93
C ALA A 99 2.70 10.42 2.67
N GLU A 100 1.94 11.09 3.52
CA GLU A 100 1.64 12.53 3.47
C GLU A 100 2.82 13.38 3.97
N ALA A 101 4.01 13.08 3.46
CA ALA A 101 5.25 13.79 3.74
C ALA A 101 6.19 13.68 2.53
N THR A 102 7.12 14.63 2.38
CA THR A 102 8.20 14.51 1.40
C THR A 102 9.11 13.32 1.73
N PRO A 103 9.86 12.77 0.75
CA PRO A 103 10.81 11.69 1.00
C PRO A 103 11.80 11.94 2.14
N GLU A 104 12.29 13.18 2.29
CA GLU A 104 13.22 13.60 3.33
C GLU A 104 12.57 13.55 4.72
N ASN A 105 11.34 14.05 4.83
CA ASN A 105 10.61 14.08 6.09
C ASN A 105 10.19 12.67 6.51
N LEU A 106 9.79 11.83 5.55
CA LEU A 106 9.48 10.43 5.81
C LEU A 106 10.74 9.67 6.26
N GLU A 107 11.87 9.84 5.57
CA GLU A 107 13.15 9.25 5.96
C GLU A 107 13.53 9.65 7.38
N LYS A 108 13.45 10.94 7.72
CA LYS A 108 13.74 11.44 9.07
C LYS A 108 12.85 10.79 10.12
N ALA A 109 11.55 10.66 9.85
CA ALA A 109 10.60 10.01 10.76
C ALA A 109 10.93 8.52 10.98
N ILE A 110 11.28 7.80 9.90
CA ILE A 110 11.70 6.40 9.96
C ILE A 110 12.98 6.26 10.80
N ILE A 111 13.99 7.10 10.54
CA ILE A 111 15.25 7.08 11.31
C ILE A 111 14.97 7.29 12.80
N GLN A 112 14.14 8.28 13.14
CA GLN A 112 13.83 8.62 14.53
C GLN A 112 13.11 7.49 15.28
N GLN A 113 12.23 6.74 14.61
CA GLN A 113 11.43 5.72 15.28
C GLN A 113 12.04 4.32 15.24
N VAL A 114 12.71 3.96 14.15
CA VAL A 114 13.18 2.58 13.93
C VAL A 114 14.63 2.47 13.48
N GLY A 115 15.35 3.59 13.33
CA GLY A 115 16.78 3.63 13.04
C GLY A 115 17.17 3.14 11.64
N THR A 116 16.22 2.99 10.71
CA THR A 116 16.53 2.59 9.33
C THR A 116 17.03 3.80 8.56
N HIS A 117 18.28 3.75 8.10
CA HIS A 117 18.89 4.79 7.28
C HIS A 117 18.75 4.48 5.79
N TYR A 118 18.47 5.53 5.00
CA TYR A 118 18.42 5.44 3.54
C TYR A 118 19.66 6.13 2.95
N THR A 119 20.03 5.71 1.74
CA THR A 119 21.07 6.33 0.93
C THR A 119 20.45 6.83 -0.36
N VAL A 120 20.83 8.01 -0.82
CA VAL A 120 20.46 8.51 -2.14
C VAL A 120 21.23 7.74 -3.22
N ILE A 121 20.53 7.14 -4.19
CA ILE A 121 21.12 6.24 -5.19
C ILE A 121 21.18 6.83 -6.61
N ASP A 122 20.72 8.07 -6.80
CA ASP A 122 20.82 8.77 -8.07
C ASP A 122 21.01 10.29 -7.86
N THR A 123 21.38 11.00 -8.93
CA THR A 123 21.65 12.44 -8.92
C THR A 123 20.57 13.26 -9.62
N SER A 124 19.35 12.72 -9.76
CA SER A 124 18.24 13.42 -10.38
C SER A 124 17.70 14.54 -9.50
N ALA A 125 16.81 15.37 -10.05
CA ALA A 125 16.10 16.40 -9.26
C ALA A 125 15.19 15.80 -8.17
N TYR A 126 14.77 14.54 -8.33
CA TYR A 126 13.88 13.83 -7.41
C TYR A 126 14.49 12.48 -7.02
N PRO A 127 15.57 12.48 -6.24
CA PRO A 127 16.39 11.29 -6.06
C PRO A 127 15.67 10.17 -5.32
N VAL A 128 15.90 8.95 -5.78
CA VAL A 128 15.49 7.72 -5.09
C VAL A 128 16.38 7.53 -3.87
N ARG A 129 15.74 7.23 -2.74
CA ARG A 129 16.38 6.83 -1.48
C ARG A 129 16.21 5.34 -1.31
N GLU A 130 17.26 4.62 -0.95
CA GLU A 130 17.24 3.17 -0.75
C GLU A 130 17.82 2.77 0.61
N ALA A 131 17.16 1.83 1.27
CA ALA A 131 17.65 1.11 2.43
C ALA A 131 17.65 -0.39 2.13
N LYS A 132 18.70 -1.09 2.59
CA LYS A 132 18.79 -2.55 2.47
C LYS A 132 17.69 -3.22 3.33
N PRO A 133 17.08 -4.33 2.87
CA PRO A 133 17.46 -5.11 1.70
C PRO A 133 16.91 -4.61 0.35
N ALA A 134 15.81 -3.88 0.29
CA ALA A 134 15.24 -3.35 -0.97
C ALA A 134 14.16 -2.26 -0.74
N SER A 135 14.16 -1.60 0.41
CA SER A 135 13.15 -0.56 0.72
C SER A 135 13.55 0.73 0.02
N ARG A 136 12.60 1.37 -0.66
CA ARG A 136 12.85 2.62 -1.38
C ARG A 136 11.83 3.69 -1.04
N ILE A 137 12.28 4.93 -1.03
CA ILE A 137 11.43 6.12 -0.91
C ILE A 137 11.65 6.99 -2.15
N VAL A 138 10.56 7.38 -2.79
CA VAL A 138 10.55 8.22 -3.99
C VAL A 138 9.54 9.34 -3.85
N TYR A 139 9.73 10.43 -4.60
CA TYR A 139 8.73 11.49 -4.70
C TYR A 139 7.45 10.97 -5.37
N PHE A 140 6.32 11.47 -4.88
CA PHE A 140 5.02 11.31 -5.51
C PHE A 140 4.29 12.65 -5.44
N ASP A 141 4.51 13.49 -6.45
CA ASP A 141 4.14 14.90 -6.42
C ASP A 141 4.76 15.60 -5.19
N THR A 142 3.94 16.17 -4.31
CA THR A 142 4.36 16.83 -3.06
C THR A 142 4.56 15.87 -1.89
N LYS A 143 4.32 14.57 -2.11
CA LYS A 143 4.31 13.50 -1.12
C LYS A 143 5.43 12.51 -1.40
N SER A 144 5.40 11.38 -0.69
CA SER A 144 6.32 10.28 -0.91
C SER A 144 5.59 8.97 -1.12
N LYS A 145 6.22 8.10 -1.92
CA LYS A 145 5.92 6.69 -1.99
C LYS A 145 7.07 5.93 -1.36
N ILE A 146 6.77 5.12 -0.35
CA ILE A 146 7.68 4.12 0.18
C ILE A 146 7.24 2.74 -0.30
N TYR A 147 8.17 1.88 -0.69
CA TYR A 147 7.84 0.52 -1.10
C TYR A 147 8.97 -0.45 -0.84
N CYS A 148 8.59 -1.71 -0.64
CA CYS A 148 9.46 -2.86 -0.73
C CYS A 148 9.10 -3.65 -1.99
N ALA A 149 10.04 -3.80 -2.92
CA ALA A 149 9.80 -4.55 -4.15
C ALA A 149 10.89 -5.61 -4.37
N LYS A 150 10.47 -6.80 -4.78
CA LYS A 150 11.35 -7.92 -5.19
C LYS A 150 10.88 -8.47 -6.53
N TYR A 151 11.79 -8.93 -7.37
CA TYR A 151 11.41 -9.62 -8.61
C TYR A 151 10.66 -10.91 -8.28
N LYS A 152 9.61 -11.21 -9.06
CA LYS A 152 8.99 -12.53 -9.03
C LYS A 152 10.05 -13.58 -9.41
N PRO A 153 10.16 -14.71 -8.68
CA PRO A 153 11.04 -15.80 -9.07
C PRO A 153 10.72 -16.19 -10.51
N LEU A 154 11.74 -16.26 -11.36
CA LEU A 154 11.56 -16.82 -12.70
C LEU A 154 11.17 -18.30 -12.53
N PRO A 155 10.23 -18.83 -13.32
CA PRO A 155 9.96 -20.25 -13.33
C PRO A 155 11.28 -21.00 -13.60
N PRO A 156 11.52 -22.15 -12.95
CA PRO A 156 12.76 -22.89 -13.13
C PRO A 156 12.96 -23.19 -14.61
N VAL A 157 14.11 -22.78 -15.15
CA VAL A 157 14.47 -23.08 -16.53
C VAL A 157 14.70 -24.59 -16.62
N GLN A 158 13.95 -25.29 -17.48
CA GLN A 158 14.25 -26.70 -17.74
C GLN A 158 15.68 -26.80 -18.28
N PRO A 159 16.55 -27.64 -17.69
CA PRO A 159 17.89 -27.83 -18.21
C PRO A 159 17.83 -28.31 -19.67
N PRO A 160 18.74 -27.87 -20.55
CA PRO A 160 18.74 -28.30 -21.94
C PRO A 160 18.85 -29.84 -22.01
N PRO A 161 18.19 -30.50 -22.98
CA PRO A 161 18.22 -31.94 -23.09
C PRO A 161 19.66 -32.43 -23.23
N VAL A 162 20.08 -33.34 -22.34
CA VAL A 162 21.40 -33.97 -22.39
C VAL A 162 21.45 -34.80 -23.66
N ARG A 163 22.22 -34.34 -24.66
CA ARG A 163 22.46 -35.09 -25.89
C ARG A 163 23.29 -36.32 -25.52
N GLN A 164 22.65 -37.46 -25.31
CA GLN A 164 23.35 -38.73 -25.12
C GLN A 164 24.24 -38.96 -26.34
N ARG A 165 25.57 -38.97 -26.16
CA ARG A 165 26.45 -39.49 -27.19
C ARG A 165 26.17 -40.98 -27.32
N LEU A 166 25.59 -41.38 -28.44
CA LEU A 166 25.60 -42.77 -28.88
C LEU A 166 27.07 -43.22 -28.95
N LYS A 167 27.37 -44.33 -28.27
CA LYS A 167 28.65 -45.03 -28.33
C LYS A 167 28.76 -45.82 -29.62
#